data_AF-A0A6B3VZI8-F1
#
_entry.id   AF-A0A6B3VZI8-F1
#
_cell.length_a   1.000
_cell.length_b   1.000
_cell.length_c   1.000
_cell.angle_alpha   90.00
_cell.angle_beta   90.00
_cell.angle_gamma   90.00
#
_symmetry.space_group_name_H-M   'P 1'
#
loop_
_entity.id
_entity.type
_entity.pdbx_description
1 polymer ?
#
loop_
_entity_poly.entity_id
_entity_poly.type
_entity_poly.pdbx_seq_one_letter_code
_entity_poly.pdbx_strand_id
1 'polypeptide(L)' 'MSKGLFANWRFRSSTPTFEPGEQLEVYLTNFDGSRGEARVGDTILEVEGASAGQVDQLVEITVDSFDKSAHRGQARIRSG' A
#
# COMPACT_ATOMS: atom_id res chain seq x y z
N MET A 1 10.96 -14.70 -16.14
CA MET A 1 10.19 -15.32 -15.04
C MET A 1 9.13 -14.32 -14.61
N SER A 2 7.89 -14.53 -15.02
CA SER A 2 6.76 -13.67 -14.65
C SER A 2 6.52 -13.87 -13.16
N LYS A 3 7.03 -12.95 -12.33
CA LYS A 3 6.88 -13.00 -10.88
C LYS A 3 5.41 -12.71 -10.60
N GLY A 4 4.68 -13.78 -10.29
CA GLY A 4 3.22 -13.83 -10.37
C GLY A 4 2.56 -12.65 -9.66
N LEU A 5 1.66 -12.00 -10.39
CA LEU A 5 0.81 -10.87 -9.96
C LEU A 5 -0.13 -11.23 -8.78
N PHE A 6 0.02 -12.41 -8.16
CA PHE A 6 -0.92 -13.00 -7.21
C PHE A 6 -0.30 -13.95 -6.16
N ALA A 7 1.02 -13.91 -5.91
CA ALA A 7 1.66 -14.99 -5.15
C ALA A 7 1.17 -15.14 -3.70
N ASN A 8 0.61 -14.14 -3.02
CA ASN A 8 0.14 -14.28 -1.63
C ASN A 8 -1.02 -13.33 -1.26
N TRP A 9 -2.18 -13.53 -1.88
CA TRP A 9 -3.48 -13.22 -1.30
C TRP A 9 -3.60 -13.95 0.06
N ARG A 10 -3.04 -13.40 1.15
CA ARG A 10 -3.05 -14.03 2.47
C ARG A 10 -4.46 -13.98 3.06
N PHE A 11 -5.28 -14.96 2.68
CA PHE A 11 -6.68 -15.11 3.07
C PHE A 11 -7.57 -13.94 2.65
N ARG A 12 -8.88 -14.17 2.50
CA ARG A 12 -9.87 -13.08 2.40
C ARG A 12 -10.04 -12.38 3.75
N SER A 13 -8.93 -11.90 4.32
CA SER A 13 -8.99 -11.04 5.49
C SER A 13 -9.56 -9.71 5.03
N SER A 14 -10.56 -9.20 5.73
CA SER A 14 -10.97 -7.80 5.55
C SER A 14 -9.84 -6.85 5.97
N THR A 15 -8.94 -7.28 6.86
CA THR A 15 -7.78 -6.51 7.35
C THR A 15 -6.46 -7.26 7.08
N PRO A 16 -5.92 -7.22 5.85
CA PRO A 16 -4.61 -7.78 5.53
C PRO A 16 -3.49 -7.13 6.36
N THR A 17 -2.45 -7.91 6.67
CA THR A 17 -1.26 -7.42 7.38
C THR A 17 -0.03 -7.55 6.51
N PHE A 18 0.89 -6.59 6.61
CA PHE A 18 2.10 -6.54 5.79
C PHE A 18 3.36 -6.51 6.64
N GLU A 19 4.47 -6.94 6.05
CA GLU A 19 5.78 -6.89 6.70
C GLU A 19 6.64 -5.75 6.12
N PRO A 20 7.55 -5.13 6.91
CA PRO A 20 8.51 -4.17 6.38
C PRO A 20 9.35 -4.73 5.22
N GLY A 21 9.53 -3.92 4.17
CA GLY A 21 10.20 -4.30 2.93
C GLY A 21 9.31 -5.02 1.91
N GLU A 22 8.06 -5.34 2.27
CA GLU A 22 7.09 -5.91 1.34
C GLU A 22 6.73 -4.90 0.24
N GLN A 23 6.67 -5.37 -1.00
CA GLN A 23 6.34 -4.55 -2.17
C GLN A 23 4.94 -4.87 -2.66
N LEU A 24 4.14 -3.84 -2.88
CA LEU A 24 2.73 -3.94 -3.23
C LEU A 24 2.40 -3.05 -4.42
N GLU A 25 1.46 -3.50 -5.25
CA GLU A 25 0.74 -2.64 -6.20
C GLU A 25 -0.63 -2.31 -5.59
N VAL A 26 -0.91 -1.02 -5.38
CA VAL A 26 -2.14 -0.56 -4.70
C VAL A 26 -2.73 0.66 -5.41
N TYR A 27 -4.05 0.84 -5.30
CA TYR A 27 -4.69 2.07 -5.73
C TYR A 27 -4.57 3.13 -4.64
N LEU A 28 -4.15 4.35 -5.03
CA LEU A 28 -4.19 5.50 -4.14
C LEU A 28 -5.63 6.02 -4.06
N THR A 29 -6.25 5.96 -2.90
CA THR A 29 -7.65 6.34 -2.69
C THR A 29 -7.82 7.79 -2.25
N ASN A 30 -6.77 8.41 -1.71
CA ASN A 30 -6.82 9.79 -1.26
C ASN A 30 -5.42 10.42 -1.26
N PHE A 31 -5.36 11.74 -1.21
CA PHE A 31 -4.15 12.53 -1.03
C PHE A 31 -4.46 13.80 -0.23
N ASP A 32 -3.72 14.07 0.84
CA ASP A 32 -4.00 15.17 1.77
C ASP A 32 -3.23 16.48 1.49
N GLY A 33 -2.39 16.49 0.44
CA GLY A 33 -1.47 17.59 0.14
C GLY A 33 0.00 17.25 0.43
N SER A 34 0.25 16.23 1.25
CA SER A 34 1.59 15.78 1.65
C SER A 34 1.80 14.27 1.50
N ARG A 35 0.76 13.49 1.79
CA ARG A 35 0.79 12.03 1.79
C ARG A 35 -0.41 11.47 1.04
N GLY A 36 -0.19 10.34 0.40
CA GLY A 36 -1.26 9.53 -0.18
C GLY A 36 -1.82 8.54 0.83
N GLU A 37 -3.02 8.05 0.56
CA GLU A 37 -3.65 6.97 1.32
C GLU A 37 -4.05 5.85 0.36
N ALA A 38 -3.58 4.63 0.61
CA ALA A 38 -4.02 3.43 -0.09
C ALA A 38 -4.82 2.53 0.86
N ARG A 39 -5.93 1.98 0.36
CA ARG A 39 -6.76 1.01 1.10
C ARG A 39 -6.63 -0.37 0.47
N VAL A 40 -6.32 -1.36 1.30
CA VAL A 40 -6.30 -2.78 0.91
C VAL A 40 -7.22 -3.55 1.85
N GLY A 41 -8.45 -3.81 1.40
CA GLY A 41 -9.53 -4.13 2.32
C GLY A 41 -9.79 -2.94 3.25
N ASP A 42 -9.84 -3.20 4.55
CA ASP A 42 -9.99 -2.21 5.63
C ASP A 42 -8.64 -1.68 6.14
N THR A 43 -7.52 -2.27 5.68
CA THR A 43 -6.17 -1.83 6.04
C THR A 43 -5.83 -0.53 5.30
N ILE A 44 -5.28 0.43 6.04
CA ILE A 44 -4.87 1.74 5.52
C ILE A 44 -3.34 1.83 5.47
N LEU A 45 -2.79 2.21 4.32
CA LEU A 45 -1.38 2.51 4.14
C LEU A 45 -1.22 4.00 3.82
N GLU A 46 -0.51 4.73 4.67
CA GLU A 46 -0.06 6.09 4.38
C GLU A 46 1.17 6.01 3.47
N VAL A 47 1.11 6.69 2.33
CA VAL A 47 2.09 6.59 1.24
C VAL A 47 2.84 7.91 1.10
N GLU A 48 4.10 7.94 1.51
CA GLU A 48 4.97 9.09 1.27
C GLU A 48 5.51 9.09 -0.18
N GLY A 49 5.76 10.28 -0.71
CA GLY A 49 6.21 10.47 -2.10
C GLY A 49 5.09 10.37 -3.15
N ALA A 50 3.84 10.15 -2.71
CA ALA A 50 2.67 10.24 -3.57
C ALA A 50 2.41 11.70 -3.99
N SER A 51 1.68 11.86 -5.10
CA SER A 51 1.22 13.16 -5.60
C SER A 51 -0.28 13.13 -5.90
N ALA A 52 -0.92 14.30 -5.91
CA ALA A 52 -2.36 14.43 -6.16
C ALA A 52 -2.81 13.79 -7.49
N GLY A 53 -1.96 13.78 -8.52
CA GLY A 53 -2.26 13.18 -9.83
C GLY A 53 -2.28 11.64 -9.83
N GLN A 54 -1.88 11.01 -8.72
CA GLN A 54 -1.87 9.55 -8.57
C GLN A 54 -3.09 9.01 -7.81
N VAL A 55 -4.01 9.88 -7.36
CA VAL A 55 -5.31 9.44 -6.84
C VAL A 55 -6.04 8.66 -7.95
N ASP A 56 -6.68 7.56 -7.56
CA ASP A 56 -7.33 6.58 -8.42
C ASP A 56 -6.39 5.87 -9.42
N GLN A 57 -5.08 5.98 -9.24
CA GLN A 57 -4.07 5.27 -10.03
C GLN A 57 -3.48 4.09 -9.25
N LEU A 58 -3.10 3.05 -9.99
CA LEU A 58 -2.31 1.95 -9.45
C LEU A 58 -0.86 2.39 -9.31
N VAL A 59 -0.29 2.27 -8.11
CA VAL A 59 1.08 2.65 -7.80
C VAL A 59 1.83 1.51 -7.12
N GLU A 60 3.12 1.43 -7.37
CA GLU A 60 4.03 0.52 -6.67
C GLU A 60 4.55 1.18 -5.39
N ILE A 61 4.40 0.49 -4.27
CA ILE A 61 4.88 0.94 -2.96
C ILE A 61 5.76 -0.10 -2.29
N THR A 62 6.61 0.37 -1.37
CA THR A 62 7.31 -0.49 -0.40
C THR A 62 6.84 -0.15 1.00
N VAL A 63 6.43 -1.15 1.76
CA VAL A 63 6.00 -0.99 3.16
C VAL A 63 7.23 -0.74 4.03
N ASP A 64 7.21 0.33 4.82
CA ASP A 64 8.27 0.67 5.77
C ASP A 64 7.95 0.15 7.17
N SER A 65 6.69 0.24 7.60
CA SER A 65 6.23 -0.25 8.90
C SER A 65 4.75 -0.60 8.90
N PHE A 66 4.33 -1.48 9.81
CA PHE A 66 2.95 -1.91 9.93
C PHE A 66 2.55 -2.18 11.38
N ASP A 67 1.46 -1.56 11.83
CA ASP A 67 0.79 -1.85 13.10
C ASP A 67 -0.36 -2.84 12.86
N LYS A 68 -0.16 -4.07 13.30
CA LYS A 68 -1.14 -5.17 13.16
C LYS A 68 -2.39 -4.96 14.00
N SER A 69 -2.32 -4.21 15.10
CA SER A 69 -3.46 -3.95 15.98
C SER A 69 -4.35 -2.82 15.44
N ALA A 70 -3.75 -1.84 14.76
CA ALA A 70 -4.46 -0.71 14.16
C ALA A 70 -4.84 -0.93 12.69
N HIS A 71 -4.36 -2.01 12.06
CA HIS A 71 -4.48 -2.26 10.62
C HIS A 71 -4.01 -1.07 9.78
N ARG A 72 -2.88 -0.48 10.21
CA ARG A 72 -2.29 0.72 9.61
C ARG A 72 -0.83 0.51 9.29
N GLY A 73 -0.37 1.03 8.17
CA GLY A 73 1.04 0.99 7.79
C GLY A 73 1.52 2.29 7.17
N GLN A 74 2.84 2.41 7.13
CA GLN A 74 3.56 3.46 6.41
C GLN A 74 4.27 2.81 5.23
N ALA A 75 4.23 3.47 4.08
CA ALA A 75 4.85 3.01 2.86
C ALA A 75 5.38 4.20 2.06
N ARG A 76 6.25 3.91 1.10
CA ARG A 76 6.79 4.89 0.16
C ARG A 76 6.56 4.46 -1.27
N ILE A 77 6.29 5.43 -2.14
CA ILE A 77 6.31 5.20 -3.59
C ILE A 77 7.67 4.62 -3.98
N ARG A 78 7.64 3.55 -4.76
CA ARG A 78 8.85 3.02 -5.38
C ARG A 78 9.19 3.92 -6.56
N SER A 79 10.21 4.76 -6.39
CA SER A 79 10.84 5.44 -7.52
C SER A 79 11.44 4.37 -8.43
N GLY A 80 10.96 4.28 -9.67
CA GLY A 80 11.58 3.46 -10.72
C GLY A 80 12.95 4.00 -11.11
#